data_AF-A0A5K3G1I1-F1
#
_entry.id   AF-A0A5K3G1I1-F1
#
_cell.length_a   1.000
_cell.length_b   1.000
_cell.length_c   1.000
_cell.angle_alpha   90.00
_cell.angle_beta   90.00
_cell.angle_gamma   90.00
#
_symmetry.space_group_name_H-M   'P 1'
#
loop_
_entity.id
_entity.type
_entity.pdbx_description
1 polymer ?
#
loop_
_entity_poly.entity_id
_entity_poly.type
_entity_poly.pdbx_seq_one_letter_code
_entity_poly.pdbx_strand_id
1 'polypeptide(L)'
;MIDICVPVIAAHFGSINTEVTFHSATEVDSLSSLLSDDRLVGVAGAAKLRTIANWFEADSTANKANVAAFVDVDDDSRDATFKDLIGAVDLSEITSDDFFEFCMSDSWISLPREFRDLISNAWKEARRM
;
A
#
# COMPACT_ATOMS: atom_id res chain seq x y z
N MET A 1 7.13 9.92 -14.54
CA MET A 1 6.18 11.06 -14.58
C MET A 1 5.67 11.45 -13.20
N ILE A 2 5.68 10.53 -12.21
CA ILE A 2 5.29 10.84 -10.82
C ILE A 2 6.25 11.79 -10.10
N ASP A 3 7.54 11.79 -10.48
CA ASP A 3 8.64 12.54 -9.87
C ASP A 3 8.37 14.06 -9.67
N ILE A 4 7.68 14.69 -10.62
CA ILE A 4 7.33 16.12 -10.55
C ILE A 4 6.19 16.36 -9.55
N CYS A 5 5.32 15.36 -9.37
CA CYS A 5 4.12 15.45 -8.53
C CYS A 5 4.38 15.02 -7.08
N VAL A 6 5.49 14.32 -6.79
CA VAL A 6 5.79 13.78 -5.45
C VAL A 6 5.69 14.82 -4.34
N PRO A 7 6.22 16.05 -4.46
CA PRO A 7 6.09 17.04 -3.38
C PRO A 7 4.64 17.45 -3.10
N VAL A 8 3.81 17.52 -4.15
CA VAL A 8 2.38 17.83 -4.05
C VAL A 8 1.63 16.65 -3.43
N ILE A 9 1.99 15.43 -3.82
CA ILE A 9 1.42 14.21 -3.26
C ILE A 9 1.76 14.11 -1.77
N ALA A 10 3.00 14.38 -1.36
CA ALA A 10 3.41 14.38 0.04
C ALA A 10 2.63 15.43 0.86
N ALA A 11 2.47 16.65 0.34
CA ALA A 11 1.74 17.72 1.00
C ALA A 11 0.23 17.44 1.16
N HIS A 12 -0.36 16.68 0.24
CA HIS A 12 -1.79 16.37 0.20
C HIS A 12 -2.10 14.88 0.36
N PHE A 13 -1.17 14.13 0.95
CA PHE A 13 -1.18 12.66 0.93
C PHE A 13 -2.47 12.08 1.49
N GLY A 14 -2.96 12.63 2.62
CA GLY A 14 -4.19 12.17 3.25
C GLY A 14 -5.43 12.29 2.34
N SER A 15 -5.58 13.40 1.62
CA SER A 15 -6.72 13.61 0.71
C SER A 15 -6.59 12.80 -0.57
N ILE A 16 -5.39 12.72 -1.15
CA ILE A 16 -5.16 11.93 -2.37
C ILE A 16 -5.36 10.44 -2.10
N ASN A 17 -4.95 9.96 -0.92
CA ASN A 17 -5.12 8.57 -0.52
C ASN A 17 -6.59 8.15 -0.34
N THR A 18 -7.53 9.09 -0.27
CA THR A 18 -8.98 8.78 -0.25
C THR A 18 -9.59 8.71 -1.64
N GLU A 19 -8.89 9.17 -2.68
CA GLU A 19 -9.40 9.22 -4.04
C GLU A 19 -9.28 7.86 -4.75
N VAL A 20 -10.41 7.24 -5.05
CA VAL A 20 -10.46 5.94 -5.77
C VAL A 20 -9.74 6.00 -7.12
N THR A 21 -9.79 7.16 -7.79
CA THR A 21 -9.12 7.39 -9.08
C THR A 21 -7.60 7.33 -8.98
N PHE A 22 -7.03 7.75 -7.85
CA PHE A 22 -5.58 7.64 -7.62
C PHE A 22 -5.17 6.18 -7.59
N HIS A 23 -5.94 5.36 -6.87
CA HIS A 23 -5.66 3.93 -6.70
C HIS A 23 -5.85 3.13 -7.99
N SER A 24 -6.90 3.43 -8.78
CA SER A 24 -7.18 2.68 -10.01
C SER A 24 -6.33 3.08 -11.21
N ALA A 25 -5.75 4.29 -11.22
CA ALA A 25 -4.93 4.79 -12.34
C ALA A 25 -3.43 4.69 -12.10
N THR A 26 -2.99 4.37 -10.88
CA THR A 26 -1.56 4.27 -10.55
C THR A 26 -1.03 2.88 -10.85
N GLU A 27 0.02 2.80 -11.68
CA GLU A 27 0.73 1.55 -11.94
C GLU A 27 1.58 1.13 -10.73
N VAL A 28 1.79 -0.17 -10.55
CA VAL A 28 2.55 -0.75 -9.44
C VAL A 28 3.96 -0.15 -9.31
N ASP A 29 4.69 -0.01 -10.42
CA ASP A 29 6.05 0.55 -10.42
C ASP A 29 6.06 2.02 -9.98
N SER A 30 5.03 2.76 -10.39
CA SER A 30 4.84 4.15 -10.00
C SER A 30 4.49 4.28 -8.51
N LEU A 31 3.68 3.36 -7.98
CA LEU A 31 3.35 3.30 -6.56
C LEU A 31 4.58 2.93 -5.71
N SER A 32 5.33 1.91 -6.12
CA SER A 32 6.56 1.48 -5.46
C SER A 32 7.58 2.62 -5.40
N SER A 33 7.83 3.27 -6.55
CA SER A 33 8.72 4.43 -6.62
C SER A 33 8.26 5.60 -5.74
N LEU A 34 6.95 5.81 -5.59
CA LEU A 34 6.41 6.86 -4.73
C LEU A 34 6.62 6.54 -3.25
N LEU A 35 6.37 5.30 -2.83
CA LEU A 35 6.45 4.87 -1.42
C LEU A 35 7.88 4.94 -0.86
N SER A 36 8.87 4.61 -1.72
CA SER A 36 10.31 4.67 -1.39
C SER A 36 10.94 6.05 -1.60
N ASP A 37 10.19 7.06 -2.03
CA ASP A 37 10.77 8.38 -2.29
C ASP A 37 11.09 9.11 -0.98
N ASP A 38 12.33 9.59 -0.84
CA ASP A 38 12.80 10.33 0.35
C ASP A 38 11.96 11.58 0.64
N ARG A 39 11.32 12.16 -0.37
CA ARG A 39 10.45 13.34 -0.20
C ARG A 39 9.13 12.99 0.52
N LEU A 40 8.82 11.71 0.70
CA LEU A 40 7.72 11.22 1.53
C LEU A 40 8.10 11.01 3.01
N VAL A 41 9.29 11.45 3.46
CA VAL A 41 9.72 11.32 4.87
C VAL A 41 8.74 11.94 5.88
N GLY A 42 7.98 12.97 5.47
CA GLY A 42 6.95 13.60 6.32
C GLY A 42 5.61 12.87 6.35
N VAL A 43 5.42 11.82 5.54
CA VAL A 43 4.18 11.06 5.46
C VAL A 43 4.24 9.88 6.43
N ALA A 44 3.29 9.82 7.36
CA ALA A 44 3.19 8.73 8.32
C ALA A 44 3.16 7.36 7.63
N GLY A 45 3.97 6.40 8.09
CA GLY A 45 4.05 5.07 7.49
C GLY A 45 2.71 4.32 7.52
N ALA A 46 1.86 4.54 8.52
CA ALA A 46 0.49 4.03 8.55
C ALA A 46 -0.37 4.55 7.38
N ALA A 47 -0.15 5.80 6.94
CA ALA A 47 -0.83 6.34 5.76
C ALA A 47 -0.35 5.66 4.47
N LYS A 48 0.96 5.37 4.37
CA LYS A 48 1.56 4.61 3.27
C LYS A 48 0.98 3.18 3.19
N LEU A 49 0.86 2.48 4.33
CA LEU A 49 0.21 1.18 4.41
C LEU A 49 -1.26 1.23 3.96
N ARG A 50 -1.98 2.29 4.32
CA ARG A 50 -3.35 2.52 3.86
C ARG A 50 -3.44 2.71 2.35
N THR A 51 -2.44 3.35 1.74
CA THR A 51 -2.36 3.49 0.28
C THR A 51 -2.17 2.14 -0.41
N ILE A 52 -1.29 1.29 0.11
CA ILE A 52 -1.09 -0.07 -0.43
C ILE A 52 -2.39 -0.87 -0.33
N ALA A 53 -3.08 -0.79 0.81
CA ALA A 53 -4.36 -1.47 1.03
C ALA A 53 -5.43 -1.04 0.02
N ASN A 54 -5.62 0.28 -0.13
CA ASN A 54 -6.61 0.85 -1.03
C ASN A 54 -6.28 0.60 -2.51
N TRP A 55 -4.99 0.65 -2.88
CA TRP A 55 -4.53 0.33 -4.23
C TRP A 55 -4.85 -1.11 -4.59
N PHE A 56 -4.58 -2.05 -3.69
CA PHE A 56 -4.86 -3.46 -3.91
C PHE A 56 -6.35 -3.76 -4.05
N GLU A 57 -7.20 -3.09 -3.27
CA GLU A 57 -8.66 -3.18 -3.38
C GLU A 57 -9.17 -2.59 -4.72
N ALA A 58 -8.61 -1.45 -5.14
CA ALA A 58 -8.98 -0.78 -6.39
C ALA A 58 -8.54 -1.58 -7.62
N ASP A 59 -7.31 -2.12 -7.63
CA ASP A 59 -6.81 -2.98 -8.71
C ASP A 59 -7.68 -4.25 -8.85
N SER A 60 -8.00 -4.89 -7.71
CA SER A 60 -8.89 -6.05 -7.67
C SER A 60 -10.31 -5.74 -8.20
N THR A 61 -10.77 -4.49 -8.07
CA THR A 61 -12.09 -4.06 -8.54
C THR A 61 -12.09 -3.61 -10.00
N ALA A 62 -11.08 -2.86 -10.43
CA ALA A 62 -10.93 -2.36 -11.80
C ALA A 62 -10.73 -3.50 -12.79
N ASN A 63 -10.05 -4.57 -12.36
CA ASN A 63 -9.83 -5.77 -13.15
C ASN A 63 -10.99 -6.78 -13.13
N LYS A 64 -12.21 -6.38 -12.74
CA LYS A 64 -13.40 -7.26 -12.71
C LYS A 64 -13.88 -7.78 -14.08
N ALA A 65 -13.41 -7.23 -15.20
CA ALA A 65 -13.61 -7.83 -16.53
C ALA A 65 -12.60 -8.95 -16.84
N ASN A 66 -11.55 -9.05 -16.03
CA ASN A 66 -10.44 -9.98 -16.14
C ASN A 66 -10.32 -10.88 -14.90
N VAL A 67 -11.38 -11.05 -14.10
CA VAL A 67 -11.38 -12.00 -12.97
C VAL A 67 -11.03 -13.42 -13.44
N ALA A 68 -11.25 -13.75 -14.72
CA ALA A 68 -10.79 -15.01 -15.30
C ALA A 68 -9.29 -15.03 -15.67
N ALA A 69 -8.64 -13.89 -15.93
CA ALA A 69 -7.20 -13.78 -16.19
C ALA A 69 -6.37 -13.60 -14.91
N PHE A 70 -6.96 -13.09 -13.83
CA PHE A 70 -6.31 -12.96 -12.51
C PHE A 70 -6.41 -14.21 -11.63
N VAL A 71 -7.14 -15.23 -12.09
CA VAL A 71 -7.12 -16.58 -11.50
C VAL A 71 -5.95 -17.41 -12.09
N ASP A 72 -5.32 -16.94 -13.16
CA ASP A 72 -4.14 -17.54 -13.81
C ASP A 72 -2.81 -16.81 -13.51
N VAL A 73 -2.86 -15.64 -12.85
CA VAL A 73 -1.65 -15.03 -12.28
C VAL A 73 -1.36 -15.81 -11.00
N ASP A 74 -0.31 -16.62 -11.04
CA ASP A 74 0.19 -17.40 -9.91
C ASP A 74 0.05 -16.59 -8.62
N ASP A 75 -0.59 -17.17 -7.61
CA ASP A 75 -0.86 -16.53 -6.30
C ASP A 75 0.45 -15.95 -5.73
N ASP A 76 1.55 -16.63 -6.01
CA ASP A 76 2.93 -16.24 -5.74
C ASP A 76 3.33 -14.86 -6.31
N SER A 77 2.82 -14.47 -7.49
CA SER A 77 3.11 -13.17 -8.12
C SER A 77 2.36 -12.01 -7.49
N ARG A 78 1.13 -12.23 -7.00
CA ARG A 78 0.35 -11.21 -6.29
C ARG A 78 0.94 -10.97 -4.91
N ASP A 79 1.27 -12.04 -4.21
CA ASP A 79 1.97 -12.01 -2.94
C ASP A 79 3.33 -11.32 -3.05
N ALA A 80 4.10 -11.64 -4.09
CA ALA A 80 5.38 -10.97 -4.35
C ALA A 80 5.20 -9.47 -4.56
N THR A 81 4.24 -9.07 -5.40
CA THR A 81 3.94 -7.65 -5.65
C THR A 81 3.57 -6.91 -4.36
N PHE A 82 2.72 -7.52 -3.54
CA PHE A 82 2.29 -6.91 -2.29
C PHE A 82 3.45 -6.83 -1.27
N LYS A 83 4.29 -7.87 -1.19
CA LYS A 83 5.50 -7.88 -0.35
C LYS A 83 6.50 -6.81 -0.80
N ASP A 84 6.70 -6.63 -2.10
CA ASP A 84 7.57 -5.59 -2.64
C ASP A 84 7.08 -4.19 -2.28
N LEU A 85 5.76 -3.94 -2.39
CA LEU A 85 5.15 -2.67 -1.97
C LEU A 85 5.27 -2.43 -0.46
N ILE A 86 5.12 -3.46 0.37
CA ILE A 86 5.38 -3.36 1.81
C ILE A 86 6.85 -3.04 2.07
N GLY A 87 7.77 -3.70 1.36
CA GLY A 87 9.21 -3.48 1.48
C GLY A 87 9.67 -2.07 1.07
N ALA A 88 8.87 -1.36 0.27
CA ALA A 88 9.08 0.03 -0.08
C ALA A 88 8.80 1.02 1.08
N VAL A 89 8.15 0.56 2.15
CA VAL A 89 7.80 1.37 3.33
C VAL A 89 8.74 1.03 4.49
N ASP A 90 9.31 2.05 5.12
CA ASP A 90 10.04 1.85 6.38
C ASP A 90 9.07 1.54 7.52
N LEU A 91 8.85 0.25 7.78
CA LEU A 91 7.96 -0.23 8.82
C LEU A 91 8.52 -0.01 10.23
N SER A 92 9.84 0.21 10.37
CA SER A 92 10.48 0.41 11.67
C SER A 92 10.09 1.74 12.31
N GLU A 93 9.74 2.73 11.48
CA GLU A 93 9.27 4.05 11.90
C GLU A 93 7.79 4.06 12.33
N ILE A 94 7.03 2.99 12.06
CA ILE A 94 5.61 2.91 12.42
C ILE A 94 5.47 2.48 13.88
N THR A 95 4.95 3.37 14.72
CA THR A 95 4.72 3.11 16.14
C THR A 95 3.64 2.03 16.37
N SER A 96 3.61 1.45 17.57
CA SER A 96 2.53 0.52 17.97
C SER A 96 1.14 1.12 17.79
N ASP A 97 1.00 2.40 18.18
CA ASP A 97 -0.29 3.07 18.24
C ASP A 97 -0.78 3.38 16.82
N ASP A 98 0.10 3.87 15.94
CA ASP A 98 -0.22 4.13 14.54
C ASP A 98 -0.58 2.84 13.79
N PHE A 99 0.16 1.75 14.07
CA PHE A 99 -0.15 0.45 13.48
C PHE A 99 -1.49 -0.11 13.97
N PHE A 100 -1.80 0.08 15.25
CA PHE A 100 -3.08 -0.31 15.81
C PHE A 100 -4.24 0.50 15.22
N GLU A 101 -4.06 1.82 15.06
CA GLU A 101 -5.03 2.68 14.39
C GLU A 101 -5.25 2.23 12.94
N PHE A 102 -4.18 1.89 12.23
CA PHE A 102 -4.28 1.32 10.88
C PHE A 102 -5.08 0.01 10.87
N CYS A 103 -4.83 -0.91 11.81
CA CYS A 103 -5.59 -2.16 11.95
C CYS A 103 -7.09 -1.94 12.23
N MET A 104 -7.48 -0.76 12.72
CA MET A 104 -8.89 -0.41 12.96
C MET A 104 -9.54 0.32 11.78
N SER A 105 -8.79 0.61 10.72
CA SER A 105 -9.30 1.35 9.56
C SER A 105 -10.08 0.47 8.59
N ASP A 106 -11.01 1.08 7.85
CA ASP A 106 -11.81 0.38 6.83
C ASP A 106 -10.94 -0.29 5.76
N SER A 107 -9.83 0.35 5.38
CA SER A 107 -8.83 -0.18 4.45
C SER A 107 -8.20 -1.51 4.93
N TRP A 108 -8.04 -1.66 6.24
CA TRP A 108 -7.58 -2.93 6.82
C TRP A 108 -8.69 -3.98 6.81
N ILE A 109 -9.91 -3.56 7.13
CA ILE A 109 -11.07 -4.44 7.21
C ILE A 109 -11.51 -4.94 5.82
N SER A 110 -11.23 -4.20 4.73
CA SER A 110 -11.51 -4.62 3.36
C SER A 110 -10.46 -5.57 2.76
N LEU A 111 -9.21 -5.51 3.23
CA LEU A 111 -8.11 -6.36 2.74
C LEU A 111 -8.36 -7.86 2.97
N PRO A 112 -8.00 -8.77 2.06
CA PRO A 112 -8.03 -10.21 2.36
C PRO A 112 -7.11 -10.59 3.52
N ARG A 113 -7.43 -11.70 4.20
CA ARG A 113 -6.73 -12.12 5.42
C ARG A 113 -5.23 -12.37 5.19
N GLU A 114 -4.86 -13.00 4.08
CA GLU A 114 -3.47 -13.29 3.74
C GLU A 114 -2.59 -12.02 3.69
N PHE A 115 -3.09 -10.94 3.08
CA PHE A 115 -2.38 -9.65 2.99
C PHE A 115 -2.30 -8.94 4.34
N ARG A 116 -3.33 -9.08 5.20
CA ARG A 116 -3.26 -8.61 6.59
C ARG A 116 -2.18 -9.36 7.37
N ASP A 117 -2.08 -10.67 7.18
CA ASP A 117 -1.06 -11.49 7.82
C ASP A 117 0.34 -11.10 7.32
N LEU A 118 0.51 -10.82 6.03
CA LEU A 118 1.77 -10.32 5.44
C LEU A 118 2.21 -8.98 6.06
N ILE A 119 1.33 -7.97 6.11
CA ILE A 119 1.65 -6.68 6.74
C ILE A 119 1.98 -6.86 8.22
N SER A 120 1.17 -7.65 8.94
CA SER A 120 1.37 -7.90 10.36
C SER A 120 2.71 -8.56 10.66
N ASN A 121 3.11 -9.53 9.83
CA ASN A 121 4.37 -10.24 10.00
C ASN A 121 5.56 -9.35 9.65
N ALA A 122 5.52 -8.63 8.53
CA ALA A 122 6.57 -7.70 8.13
C ALA A 122 6.80 -6.61 9.18
N TRP A 123 5.73 -6.01 9.73
CA TRP A 123 5.86 -5.00 10.77
C TRP A 123 6.43 -5.56 12.09
N LYS A 124 6.01 -6.77 12.49
CA LYS A 124 6.58 -7.44 13.66
C LYS A 124 8.06 -7.76 13.47
N GLU A 125 8.47 -8.17 12.28
CA GLU A 125 9.86 -8.46 11.95
C GLU A 125 10.72 -7.20 11.98
N ALA A 126 10.26 -6.11 11.36
CA ALA A 126 10.95 -4.82 11.35
C ALA A 126 11.23 -4.27 12.77
N ARG A 127 10.38 -4.58 13.75
CA ARG A 127 10.55 -4.15 15.14
C ARG A 127 11.34 -5.11 16.04
N ARG A 128 11.70 -6.30 15.53
CA ARG A 128 12.56 -7.26 16.24
C ARG A 128 14.04 -7.03 15.96
N MET A 129 14.36 -6.31 14.89
CA MET A 129 15.72 -5.88 14.53
C MET A 129 16.12 -4.64 15.32
#